data_AF-A0A3D3HFS8-F1
#
_entry.id   AF-A0A3D3HFS8-F1
#
_cell.length_a   1.000
_cell.length_b   1.000
_cell.length_c   1.000
_cell.angle_alpha   90.00
_cell.angle_beta   90.00
_cell.angle_gamma   90.00
#
_symmetry.space_group_name_H-M   'P 1'
#
loop_
_entity.id
_entity.type
_entity.pdbx_description
1 polymer ?
#
loop_
_entity_poly.entity_id
_entity_poly.type
_entity_poly.pdbx_seq_one_letter_code
_entity_poly.pdbx_strand_id
1 'polypeptide(L)'
;MSCRRFHFFHLHPEFFLHMRIHLISFAAFKGWNCFEMTKGNYCHILPGDKTPEVLFDADGTLSIKGRAMDLNRTAPSEKLLECINRYLQNPARTTTVTIFLEYLNSFGTQIIVAIIRKLAVVIQQGKILVVKWYYDEEDDDILERGHHIAETFDIPIEFIPISDTSLFG
;
A
#
# COMPACT_ATOMS: atom_id res chain seq x y z
N MET A 1 -20.80 -17.19 16.58
CA MET A 1 -21.60 -16.92 17.80
C MET A 1 -20.67 -16.35 18.88
N SER A 2 -21.24 -15.53 19.74
CA SER A 2 -20.62 -14.43 20.51
C SER A 2 -19.51 -14.81 21.50
N CYS A 3 -18.44 -14.01 21.48
CA CYS A 3 -17.81 -13.31 22.62
C CYS A 3 -17.53 -14.09 23.93
N ARG A 4 -16.25 -14.12 24.36
CA ARG A 4 -15.79 -13.32 25.51
C ARG A 4 -14.28 -13.42 25.74
N ARG A 5 -13.72 -12.25 26.03
CA ARG A 5 -12.36 -11.95 26.46
C ARG A 5 -12.17 -12.38 27.92
N PHE A 6 -11.07 -13.04 28.26
CA PHE A 6 -10.56 -13.08 29.62
C PHE A 6 -9.09 -12.65 29.65
N HIS A 7 -8.84 -11.76 30.60
CA HIS A 7 -7.58 -11.12 30.95
C HIS A 7 -7.04 -11.79 32.21
N PHE A 8 -5.74 -11.65 32.46
CA PHE A 8 -5.03 -11.88 33.73
C PHE A 8 -4.83 -13.37 34.12
N PHE A 9 -3.72 -13.83 34.73
CA PHE A 9 -2.66 -13.20 35.53
C PHE A 9 -1.33 -13.95 35.34
N HIS A 10 -0.22 -13.22 35.55
CA HIS A 10 1.13 -13.73 35.81
C HIS A 10 1.16 -14.73 36.99
N LEU A 11 2.04 -15.74 36.91
CA LEU A 11 2.83 -16.22 38.05
C LEU A 11 4.14 -16.83 37.54
N HIS A 12 5.25 -16.36 38.11
CA HIS A 12 6.64 -16.63 37.77
C HIS A 12 7.11 -17.98 38.36
N PRO A 13 8.02 -18.72 37.71
CA PRO A 13 8.40 -20.06 38.13
C PRO A 13 9.74 -20.04 38.87
N GLU A 14 9.82 -20.65 40.06
CA GLU A 14 11.05 -21.28 40.56
C GLU A 14 10.67 -22.37 41.54
N PHE A 15 10.85 -23.64 41.17
CA PHE A 15 11.35 -24.68 42.07
C PHE A 15 11.85 -25.86 41.23
N PHE A 16 13.16 -26.04 41.30
CA PHE A 16 13.97 -27.03 40.60
C PHE A 16 13.82 -28.44 41.23
N LEU A 17 14.14 -29.44 40.40
CA LEU A 17 14.84 -30.70 40.72
C LEU A 17 14.05 -32.03 40.85
N HIS A 18 14.53 -32.98 40.05
CA HIS A 18 14.50 -34.46 40.16
C HIS A 18 13.22 -35.25 39.84
N MET A 19 13.14 -35.76 38.60
CA MET A 19 13.12 -37.21 38.31
C MET A 19 13.24 -37.43 36.79
N ARG A 20 14.13 -38.33 36.38
CA ARG A 20 14.18 -38.82 35.00
C ARG A 20 13.16 -39.95 34.80
N ILE A 21 12.63 -40.01 33.58
CA ILE A 21 12.19 -41.18 32.78
C ILE A 21 10.71 -41.12 32.34
N HIS A 22 10.55 -41.07 31.01
CA HIS A 22 9.41 -41.32 30.13
C HIS A 22 8.10 -40.53 30.35
N LEU A 23 7.83 -39.57 29.46
CA LEU A 23 6.66 -39.54 28.55
C LEU A 23 6.67 -38.24 27.71
N ILE A 24 5.87 -38.26 26.64
CA ILE A 24 5.58 -37.21 25.64
C ILE A 24 6.49 -37.33 24.40
N SER A 25 6.12 -38.21 23.46
CA SER A 25 5.14 -37.99 22.38
C SER A 25 5.67 -37.14 21.23
N PHE A 26 5.74 -37.81 20.08
CA PHE A 26 5.57 -37.27 18.74
C PHE A 26 6.54 -36.17 18.30
N ALA A 27 7.72 -36.65 17.88
CA ALA A 27 8.32 -36.16 16.65
C ALA A 27 7.33 -36.37 15.48
N ALA A 28 6.42 -35.41 15.28
CA ALA A 28 5.58 -35.33 14.10
C ALA A 28 5.05 -33.89 13.94
N PHE A 29 5.92 -32.97 13.54
CA PHE A 29 5.53 -31.86 12.68
C PHE A 29 6.70 -31.52 11.75
N LYS A 30 7.11 -32.51 10.95
CA LYS A 30 7.58 -32.21 9.58
C LYS A 30 6.39 -31.56 8.88
N GLY A 31 6.46 -30.25 8.72
CA GLY A 31 5.31 -29.46 8.28
C GLY A 31 5.47 -27.97 8.53
N TRP A 32 6.59 -27.52 9.11
CA TRP A 32 7.09 -26.18 8.83
C TRP A 32 7.63 -26.21 7.41
N ASN A 33 6.71 -26.22 6.44
CA ASN A 33 6.96 -25.37 5.30
C ASN A 33 7.21 -24.00 5.91
N CYS A 34 8.48 -23.60 5.97
CA CYS A 34 8.82 -22.22 5.67
C CYS A 34 8.12 -21.94 4.35
N PHE A 35 6.85 -21.54 4.46
CA PHE A 35 6.17 -20.89 3.38
C PHE A 35 6.94 -19.59 3.29
N GLU A 36 7.95 -19.57 2.41
CA GLU A 36 8.42 -18.34 1.82
C GLU A 36 7.15 -17.60 1.42
N MET A 37 6.77 -16.63 2.24
CA MET A 37 5.77 -15.66 1.86
C MET A 37 6.43 -14.92 0.71
N THR A 38 6.16 -15.34 -0.52
CA THR A 38 6.11 -14.39 -1.63
C THR A 38 5.21 -13.28 -1.10
N LYS A 39 5.79 -12.14 -0.74
CA LYS A 39 5.03 -10.95 -0.33
C LYS A 39 4.07 -10.67 -1.48
N GLY A 40 2.82 -11.14 -1.35
CA GLY A 40 1.86 -11.10 -2.43
C GLY A 40 1.40 -9.67 -2.69
N ASN A 41 1.05 -9.39 -3.93
CA ASN A 41 0.54 -8.08 -4.31
C ASN A 41 -0.84 -7.87 -3.65
N TYR A 42 -1.08 -6.69 -3.06
CA TYR A 42 -2.42 -6.29 -2.59
C TYR A 42 -3.38 -6.13 -3.78
N CYS A 43 -2.91 -5.52 -4.87
CA CYS A 43 -3.58 -5.56 -6.15
C CYS A 43 -2.65 -5.36 -7.34
N HIS A 44 -3.10 -5.91 -8.45
CA HIS A 44 -2.69 -5.53 -9.79
C HIS A 44 -3.97 -5.22 -10.58
N ILE A 45 -4.06 -4.00 -11.11
CA ILE A 45 -5.11 -3.53 -12.01
C ILE A 45 -4.40 -3.22 -13.32
N LEU A 46 -4.72 -4.02 -14.34
CA LEU A 46 -4.13 -3.85 -15.66
C LEU A 46 -4.54 -2.50 -16.27
N PRO A 47 -3.66 -1.87 -17.06
CA PRO A 47 -3.99 -0.65 -17.77
C PRO A 47 -5.13 -0.92 -18.76
N GLY A 48 -5.94 0.11 -18.99
CA GLY A 48 -6.98 0.13 -20.01
C GLY A 48 -6.78 1.31 -20.95
N ASP A 49 -7.65 1.45 -21.94
CA ASP A 49 -7.52 2.52 -22.96
C ASP A 49 -7.39 3.93 -22.35
N LYS A 50 -8.01 4.15 -21.18
CA LYS A 50 -7.96 5.41 -20.45
C LYS A 50 -7.81 5.28 -18.93
N THR A 51 -7.28 4.15 -18.48
CA THR A 51 -7.02 3.91 -17.05
C THR A 51 -5.57 3.47 -16.89
N PRO A 52 -4.86 3.99 -15.88
CA PRO A 52 -3.47 3.62 -15.69
C PRO A 52 -3.36 2.19 -15.20
N GLU A 53 -2.16 1.63 -15.30
CA GLU A 53 -1.81 0.45 -14.51
C GLU A 53 -1.71 0.85 -13.04
N VAL A 54 -2.22 -0.03 -12.17
CA VAL A 54 -2.04 0.09 -10.72
C VAL A 54 -1.43 -1.19 -10.19
N LEU A 55 -0.27 -1.06 -9.55
CA LEU A 55 0.40 -2.13 -8.84
C LEU A 55 0.56 -1.72 -7.38
N PHE A 56 0.09 -2.55 -6.46
CA PHE A 56 0.27 -2.32 -5.03
C PHE A 56 0.82 -3.58 -4.38
N ASP A 57 2.05 -3.50 -3.90
CA ASP A 57 2.78 -4.61 -3.29
C ASP A 57 2.79 -4.54 -1.77
N ALA A 58 2.95 -5.71 -1.14
CA ALA A 58 2.92 -5.80 0.30
C ALA A 58 4.14 -5.24 1.03
N ASP A 59 5.16 -4.82 0.28
CA ASP A 59 6.29 -4.08 0.82
C ASP A 59 6.01 -2.57 0.99
N GLY A 60 4.81 -2.11 0.62
CA GLY A 60 4.40 -0.71 0.71
C GLY A 60 4.60 0.08 -0.58
N THR A 61 4.91 -0.57 -1.70
CA THR A 61 5.06 0.08 -3.00
C THR A 61 3.72 0.15 -3.74
N LEU A 62 3.17 1.36 -3.89
CA LEU A 62 2.02 1.65 -4.74
C LEU A 62 2.49 2.43 -5.97
N SER A 63 2.24 1.89 -7.15
CA SER A 63 2.54 2.51 -8.44
C SER A 63 1.25 2.72 -9.22
N ILE A 64 1.03 3.96 -9.67
CA ILE A 64 -0.09 4.38 -10.55
C ILE A 64 0.56 5.01 -11.78
N LYS A 65 0.60 4.27 -12.90
CA LYS A 65 1.35 4.67 -14.10
C LYS A 65 0.53 4.50 -15.36
N GLY A 66 0.54 5.47 -16.26
CA GLY A 66 0.06 5.30 -17.63
C GLY A 66 -0.57 6.54 -18.24
N ARG A 67 -1.13 6.36 -19.43
CA ARG A 67 -1.53 7.47 -20.31
C ARG A 67 -2.63 8.37 -19.75
N ALA A 68 -3.63 7.82 -19.08
CA ALA A 68 -4.75 8.64 -18.60
C ALA A 68 -5.38 8.08 -17.34
N MET A 69 -5.90 8.99 -16.52
CA MET A 69 -6.78 8.69 -15.39
C MET A 69 -8.22 9.16 -15.69
N ASP A 70 -8.81 8.69 -16.80
CA ASP A 70 -10.21 8.96 -17.15
C ASP A 70 -11.11 7.88 -16.55
N LEU A 71 -11.22 7.90 -15.22
CA LEU A 71 -11.96 6.91 -14.45
C LEU A 71 -13.49 7.15 -14.50
N ASN A 72 -14.12 7.40 -15.64
CA ASN A 72 -15.60 7.42 -15.73
C ASN A 72 -16.28 6.06 -15.39
N ARG A 73 -15.50 5.05 -14.97
CA ARG A 73 -15.96 3.72 -14.54
C ARG A 73 -15.58 3.55 -13.06
N THR A 74 -16.56 3.32 -12.20
CA THR A 74 -16.38 3.20 -10.74
C THR A 74 -15.56 1.99 -10.30
N ALA A 75 -15.61 0.89 -11.06
CA ALA A 75 -15.06 -0.40 -10.63
C ALA A 75 -13.53 -0.43 -10.38
N PRO A 76 -12.65 0.13 -11.23
CA PRO A 76 -11.20 0.11 -10.97
C PRO A 76 -10.79 0.95 -9.76
N SER A 77 -11.44 2.11 -9.55
CA SER A 77 -11.18 2.96 -8.39
C SER A 77 -11.65 2.32 -7.08
N GLU A 78 -12.81 1.67 -7.08
CA GLU A 78 -13.31 0.95 -5.90
C GLU A 78 -12.37 -0.19 -5.51
N LYS A 79 -11.92 -0.99 -6.50
CA LYS A 79 -10.94 -2.06 -6.27
C LYS A 79 -9.64 -1.53 -5.66
N LEU A 80 -9.11 -0.42 -6.17
CA LEU A 80 -7.91 0.20 -5.60
C LEU A 80 -8.13 0.65 -4.15
N LEU A 81 -9.23 1.35 -3.87
CA LEU A 81 -9.54 1.82 -2.51
C LEU A 81 -9.74 0.64 -1.54
N GLU A 82 -10.32 -0.47 -1.98
CA GLU A 82 -10.45 -1.70 -1.17
C GLU A 82 -9.07 -2.30 -0.85
N CYS A 83 -8.16 -2.32 -1.82
CA CYS A 83 -6.81 -2.84 -1.61
C CYS A 83 -6.02 -1.97 -0.63
N ILE A 84 -6.19 -0.65 -0.70
CA ILE A 84 -5.66 0.28 0.31
C ILE A 84 -6.25 -0.01 1.69
N ASN A 85 -7.57 -0.22 1.81
CA ASN A 85 -8.17 -0.53 3.11
C ASN A 85 -7.60 -1.83 3.73
N ARG A 86 -7.31 -2.84 2.91
CA ARG A 86 -6.65 -4.08 3.35
C ARG A 86 -5.19 -3.84 3.75
N TYR A 87 -4.45 -3.05 2.98
CA TYR A 87 -3.07 -2.66 3.30
C TYR A 87 -2.98 -1.94 4.66
N LEU A 88 -3.89 -1.01 4.92
CA LEU A 88 -3.92 -0.19 6.13
C LEU A 88 -4.15 -0.98 7.44
N GLN A 89 -4.50 -2.27 7.38
CA GLN A 89 -4.56 -3.13 8.57
C GLN A 89 -3.17 -3.40 9.16
N ASN A 90 -2.15 -3.52 8.30
CA ASN A 90 -0.77 -3.70 8.72
C ASN A 90 0.20 -3.16 7.64
N PRO A 91 0.28 -1.83 7.47
CA PRO A 91 1.10 -1.24 6.41
C PRO A 91 2.59 -1.48 6.63
N ALA A 92 3.39 -1.43 5.57
CA ALA A 92 4.83 -1.48 5.69
C ALA A 92 5.38 -0.25 6.44
N ARG A 93 6.61 -0.35 6.97
CA ARG A 93 7.27 0.75 7.69
C ARG A 93 7.35 2.02 6.86
N THR A 94 7.58 1.86 5.57
CA THR A 94 7.58 2.93 4.57
C THR A 94 6.62 2.56 3.47
N THR A 95 5.68 3.43 3.17
CA THR A 95 4.78 3.33 2.02
C THR A 95 5.25 4.33 0.99
N THR A 96 5.56 3.87 -0.22
CA THR A 96 5.96 4.74 -1.34
C THR A 96 4.87 4.73 -2.38
N VAL A 97 4.32 5.90 -2.70
CA VAL A 97 3.33 6.10 -3.75
C VAL A 97 4.03 6.76 -4.93
N THR A 98 4.03 6.12 -6.08
CA THR A 98 4.55 6.67 -7.34
C THR A 98 3.38 6.95 -8.26
N ILE A 99 3.26 8.19 -8.69
CA ILE A 99 2.24 8.67 -9.62
C ILE A 99 2.95 9.15 -10.88
N PHE A 100 2.56 8.62 -12.03
CA PHE A 100 2.98 9.09 -13.34
C PHE A 100 1.78 8.99 -14.30
N LEU A 101 1.29 10.13 -14.78
CA LEU A 101 0.12 10.20 -15.65
C LEU A 101 0.36 11.21 -16.76
N GLU A 102 0.15 10.82 -18.01
CA GLU A 102 0.24 11.75 -19.16
C GLU A 102 -1.01 12.65 -19.26
N TYR A 103 -2.13 12.21 -18.67
CA TYR A 103 -3.37 12.99 -18.65
C TYR A 103 -4.18 12.76 -17.37
N LEU A 104 -4.56 13.86 -16.73
CA LEU A 104 -5.35 13.86 -15.51
C LEU A 104 -6.52 14.82 -15.62
N ASN A 105 -7.75 14.30 -15.64
CA ASN A 105 -8.95 15.13 -15.61
C ASN A 105 -9.46 15.39 -14.17
N SER A 106 -10.54 16.15 -14.03
CA SER A 106 -11.11 16.50 -12.72
C SER A 106 -11.55 15.28 -11.90
N PHE A 107 -12.08 14.23 -12.55
CA PHE A 107 -12.49 13.02 -11.85
C PHE A 107 -11.29 12.18 -11.38
N GLY A 108 -10.28 12.02 -12.24
CA GLY A 108 -9.01 11.40 -11.86
C GLY A 108 -8.33 12.14 -10.70
N THR A 109 -8.38 13.47 -10.70
CA THR A 109 -7.88 14.32 -9.61
C THR A 109 -8.54 13.97 -8.28
N GLN A 110 -9.89 13.84 -8.27
CA GLN A 110 -10.63 13.44 -7.07
C GLN A 110 -10.20 12.07 -6.55
N ILE A 111 -9.88 11.14 -7.44
CA ILE A 111 -9.43 9.79 -7.06
C ILE A 111 -8.03 9.81 -6.47
N ILE A 112 -7.09 10.54 -7.07
CA ILE A 112 -5.73 10.69 -6.50
C ILE A 112 -5.82 11.33 -5.11
N VAL A 113 -6.62 12.39 -4.95
CA VAL A 113 -6.90 13.00 -3.64
C VAL A 113 -7.47 11.97 -2.66
N ALA A 114 -8.43 11.14 -3.09
CA ALA A 114 -9.00 10.09 -2.23
C ALA A 114 -7.97 9.03 -1.81
N ILE A 115 -7.07 8.64 -2.71
CA ILE A 115 -5.97 7.70 -2.44
C ILE A 115 -4.99 8.27 -1.42
N ILE A 116 -4.48 9.48 -1.65
CA ILE A 116 -3.52 10.15 -0.74
C ILE A 116 -4.16 10.35 0.64
N ARG A 117 -5.42 10.82 0.68
CA ARG A 117 -6.15 11.01 1.95
C ARG A 117 -6.28 9.71 2.74
N LYS A 118 -6.54 8.58 2.08
CA LYS A 118 -6.58 7.27 2.77
C LYS A 118 -5.21 6.84 3.25
N LEU A 119 -4.18 7.01 2.43
CA LEU A 119 -2.81 6.61 2.78
C LEU A 119 -2.20 7.50 3.87
N ALA A 120 -2.72 8.69 4.12
CA ALA A 120 -2.35 9.52 5.28
C ALA A 120 -2.52 8.79 6.63
N VAL A 121 -3.38 7.76 6.71
CA VAL A 121 -3.51 6.88 7.88
C VAL A 121 -2.18 6.17 8.21
N VAL A 122 -1.32 5.90 7.23
CA VAL A 122 0.03 5.35 7.46
C VAL A 122 0.83 6.23 8.43
N ILE A 123 0.76 7.55 8.27
CA ILE A 123 1.42 8.52 9.13
C ILE A 123 0.85 8.46 10.56
N GLN A 124 -0.49 8.38 10.66
CA GLN A 124 -1.19 8.26 11.96
C GLN A 124 -0.82 6.97 12.71
N GLN A 125 -0.39 5.93 12.00
CA GLN A 125 0.13 4.68 12.57
C GLN A 125 1.62 4.73 12.93
N GLY A 126 2.26 5.91 12.85
CA GLY A 126 3.68 6.11 13.15
C GLY A 126 4.63 5.56 12.08
N LYS A 127 4.14 5.41 10.84
CA LYS A 127 4.91 4.92 9.69
C LYS A 127 5.15 6.04 8.68
N ILE A 128 6.02 5.79 7.71
CA ILE A 128 6.44 6.80 6.73
C ILE A 128 5.58 6.67 5.48
N LEU A 129 5.07 7.80 4.98
CA LEU A 129 4.45 7.92 3.66
C LEU A 129 5.31 8.83 2.79
N VAL A 130 5.71 8.33 1.62
CA VAL A 130 6.44 9.08 0.59
C VAL A 130 5.57 9.12 -0.66
N VAL A 131 5.32 10.31 -1.19
CA VAL A 131 4.58 10.49 -2.45
C VAL A 131 5.51 11.09 -3.48
N LYS A 132 5.64 10.42 -4.62
CA LYS A 132 6.44 10.82 -5.77
C LYS A 132 5.54 11.09 -6.96
N TRP A 133 5.62 12.30 -7.48
CA TRP A 133 4.89 12.77 -8.64
C TRP A 133 5.85 12.96 -9.81
N TYR A 134 5.81 12.02 -10.74
CA TYR A 134 6.55 12.13 -11.99
C TYR A 134 5.71 12.87 -13.02
N TYR A 135 6.34 13.77 -13.76
CA TYR A 135 5.69 14.56 -14.80
C TYR A 135 6.68 14.77 -15.96
N ASP A 136 6.16 14.89 -17.17
CA ASP A 136 6.96 15.25 -18.34
C ASP A 136 7.43 16.71 -18.19
N GLU A 137 8.73 16.96 -18.36
CA GLU A 137 9.30 18.31 -18.23
C GLU A 137 8.76 19.31 -19.26
N GLU A 138 8.17 18.81 -20.36
CA GLU A 138 7.50 19.61 -21.37
C GLU A 138 5.99 19.82 -21.10
N ASP A 139 5.43 19.18 -20.06
CA ASP A 139 4.00 19.24 -19.68
C ASP A 139 3.78 19.95 -18.33
N ASP A 140 3.65 21.28 -18.39
CA ASP A 140 3.37 22.13 -17.23
C ASP A 140 1.97 21.86 -16.63
N ASP A 141 0.99 21.38 -17.41
CA ASP A 141 -0.38 21.15 -16.94
C ASP A 141 -0.44 20.00 -15.92
N ILE A 142 0.33 18.94 -16.14
CA ILE A 142 0.44 17.81 -15.20
C ILE A 142 1.15 18.23 -13.91
N LEU A 143 2.18 19.06 -14.01
CA LEU A 143 2.88 19.62 -12.85
C LEU A 143 1.94 20.50 -12.01
N GLU A 144 1.22 21.43 -12.64
CA GLU A 144 0.29 22.35 -11.97
C GLU A 144 -0.80 21.57 -11.21
N ARG A 145 -1.36 20.52 -11.81
CA ARG A 145 -2.33 19.65 -11.12
C ARG A 145 -1.74 18.98 -9.89
N GLY A 146 -0.50 18.51 -9.99
CA GLY A 146 0.21 17.92 -8.86
C GLY A 146 0.40 18.91 -7.71
N HIS A 147 0.74 20.16 -8.02
CA HIS A 147 0.82 21.24 -7.03
C HIS A 147 -0.54 21.54 -6.37
N HIS A 148 -1.62 21.66 -7.15
CA HIS A 148 -2.97 21.84 -6.60
C HIS A 148 -3.40 20.69 -5.67
N ILE A 149 -3.03 19.44 -6.00
CA ILE A 149 -3.27 18.30 -5.11
C ILE A 149 -2.44 18.44 -3.82
N ALA A 150 -1.16 18.83 -3.92
CA ALA A 150 -0.29 19.01 -2.77
C ALA A 150 -0.85 20.04 -1.77
N GLU A 151 -1.43 21.14 -2.25
CA GLU A 151 -2.07 22.15 -1.39
C GLU A 151 -3.23 21.60 -0.54
N THR A 152 -3.81 20.47 -0.93
CA THR A 152 -4.90 19.81 -0.18
C THR A 152 -4.37 19.04 1.04
N PHE A 153 -3.06 18.78 1.13
CA PHE A 153 -2.46 17.89 2.12
C PHE A 153 -1.24 18.50 2.80
N ASP A 154 -1.14 18.31 4.11
CA ASP A 154 0.11 18.55 4.85
C ASP A 154 1.04 17.32 4.76
N ILE A 155 1.29 16.86 3.53
CA ILE A 155 2.14 15.71 3.21
C ILE A 155 3.10 16.14 2.11
N PRO A 156 4.42 15.98 2.29
CA PRO A 156 5.38 16.35 1.24
C PRO A 156 5.20 15.46 0.02
N ILE A 157 5.02 16.10 -1.14
CA ILE A 157 5.02 15.46 -2.46
C ILE A 157 6.34 15.82 -3.17
N GLU A 158 7.10 14.81 -3.56
CA GLU A 158 8.33 14.95 -4.34
C GLU A 158 7.97 15.03 -5.83
N PHE A 159 8.19 16.19 -6.45
CA PHE A 159 7.97 16.41 -7.89
C PHE A 159 9.24 16.08 -8.67
N ILE A 160 9.14 15.18 -9.63
CA ILE A 160 10.28 14.61 -10.37
C ILE A 160 10.04 14.78 -11.87
N PRO A 161 10.74 15.70 -12.54
CA PRO A 161 10.64 15.85 -13.99
C PRO A 161 11.25 14.64 -14.70
N ILE A 162 10.68 14.25 -15.84
CA ILE A 162 11.25 13.25 -16.75
C ILE A 162 11.32 13.83 -18.15
N SER A 163 12.40 13.51 -18.88
CA SER A 163 12.63 13.93 -20.26
C SER A 163 12.31 12.84 -21.30
N ASP A 164 12.12 11.59 -20.84
CA ASP A 164 11.78 10.46 -21.69
C ASP A 164 10.63 9.66 -21.06
N THR A 165 9.44 9.85 -21.59
CA THR A 165 8.20 9.18 -21.16
C THR A 165 8.16 7.70 -21.56
N SER A 166 9.00 7.27 -22.52
CA SER A 166 9.05 5.87 -22.97
C SER A 166 9.53 4.89 -21.90
N LEU A 167 10.19 5.39 -20.85
CA LEU A 167 10.63 4.61 -19.69
C LEU A 167 9.48 4.12 -18.80
N PHE A 168 8.28 4.62 -19.03
CA PHE A 168 7.08 4.32 -18.24
C PHE A 168 5.92 3.74 -19.08
N GLY A 169 6.14 3.52 -20.38
CA GLY A 169 5.15 3.03 -21.36
C GLY A 169 5.29 1.56 -21.75
#